data_AF-A0A7S0JCL5-F1
#
_entry.id   AF-A0A7S0JCL5-F1
#
_cell.length_a   1.000
_cell.length_b   1.000
_cell.length_c   1.000
_cell.angle_alpha   90.00
_cell.angle_beta   90.00
_cell.angle_gamma   90.00
#
_symmetry.space_group_name_H-M   'P 1'
#
loop_
_entity.id
_entity.type
_entity.pdbx_description
1 polymer ?
#
loop_
_entity_poly.entity_id
_entity_poly.type
_entity_poly.pdbx_seq_one_letter_code
_entity_poly.pdbx_strand_id
1 'polypeptide(L)'
;DELPTLQRLASANKIEMVEIIQRAGDLVYVPSGWHHAVLNLEWSCAVSQNFMSLPALPVLWPRLCENDYPFAMVLRDLLSLLRPEVCSRLPPNKLPLLAGGPRAGGGG
;
A
#
# COMPACT_ATOMS: atom_id res chain seq x y z
N ASP A 1 -3.02 1.98 16.58
CA ASP A 1 -1.99 2.69 17.37
C ASP A 1 -0.90 1.68 17.71
N GLU A 2 0.25 1.75 17.03
CA GLU A 2 1.28 0.69 17.03
C GLU A 2 2.54 1.08 17.82
N LEU A 3 2.64 2.34 18.26
CA LEU A 3 3.81 2.87 18.94
C LEU A 3 4.19 2.09 20.22
N PRO A 4 3.25 1.70 21.11
CA PRO A 4 3.60 0.90 22.29
C PRO A 4 4.21 -0.46 21.93
N THR A 5 3.80 -1.05 20.80
CA THR A 5 4.33 -2.33 20.33
C THR A 5 5.75 -2.16 19.81
N LEU A 6 6.00 -1.13 19.00
CA LEU A 6 7.33 -0.83 18.47
C LEU A 6 8.33 -0.54 19.59
N GLN A 7 7.94 0.25 20.60
CA GLN A 7 8.78 0.53 21.77
C GLN A 7 9.15 -0.75 22.52
N ARG A 8 8.18 -1.66 22.76
CA ARG A 8 8.47 -2.95 23.41
C ARG A 8 9.43 -3.82 22.60
N LEU A 9 9.25 -3.87 21.28
CA LEU A 9 10.13 -4.66 20.41
C LEU A 9 11.55 -4.07 20.38
N ALA A 10 11.68 -2.74 20.36
CA ALA A 10 12.97 -2.07 20.42
C ALA A 10 13.67 -2.31 21.77
N SER A 11 12.97 -2.15 22.91
CA SER A 11 13.52 -2.43 24.24
C SER A 11 13.91 -3.90 24.43
N ALA A 12 13.29 -4.81 23.68
CA ALA A 12 13.63 -6.23 23.66
C ALA A 12 14.69 -6.60 22.60
N ASN A 13 15.30 -5.61 21.93
CA ASN A 13 16.30 -5.78 20.87
C ASN A 13 15.83 -6.66 19.70
N LYS A 14 14.51 -6.67 19.42
CA LYS A 14 13.89 -7.46 18.34
C LYS A 14 13.77 -6.72 17.02
N ILE A 15 13.91 -5.40 17.05
CA ILE A 15 13.93 -4.51 15.89
C ILE A 15 15.02 -3.48 16.09
N GLU A 16 15.56 -2.97 14.98
CA GLU A 16 16.59 -1.94 14.97
C GLU A 16 16.14 -0.78 14.07
N MET A 17 16.55 0.44 14.41
CA MET A 17 16.31 1.63 13.60
C MET A 17 17.46 1.83 12.63
N VAL A 18 17.13 1.97 11.34
CA VAL A 18 18.10 2.39 10.33
C VAL A 18 18.12 3.92 10.28
N GLU A 19 19.29 4.50 10.56
CA GLU A 19 19.49 5.96 10.58
C GLU A 19 20.33 6.41 9.39
N ILE A 20 19.91 7.48 8.73
CA ILE A 20 20.62 8.08 7.59
C ILE A 20 20.60 9.61 7.66
N ILE A 21 21.64 10.25 7.13
CA ILE A 21 21.65 11.68 6.82
C ILE A 21 21.56 11.83 5.29
N GLN A 22 20.42 12.30 4.80
CA GLN A 22 20.23 12.59 3.38
C GLN A 22 20.85 13.93 3.01
N ARG A 23 21.66 13.98 1.95
CA ARG A 23 22.24 15.21 1.40
C ARG A 23 21.53 15.65 0.12
N ALA A 24 21.79 16.88 -0.32
CA ALA A 24 21.29 17.39 -1.58
C ALA A 24 21.72 16.49 -2.76
N GLY A 25 20.75 16.02 -3.53
CA GLY A 25 20.96 15.10 -4.65
C GLY A 25 20.80 13.61 -4.32
N ASP A 26 20.74 13.24 -3.03
CA ASP A 26 20.52 11.84 -2.63
C ASP A 26 19.08 11.38 -2.88
N LEU A 27 18.95 10.13 -3.32
CA LEU A 27 17.66 9.45 -3.47
C LEU A 27 17.50 8.37 -2.40
N VAL A 28 16.44 8.48 -1.60
CA VAL A 28 16.09 7.48 -0.59
C VAL A 28 14.91 6.66 -1.09
N TYR A 29 15.07 5.34 -1.12
CA TYR A 29 13.98 4.39 -1.35
C TYR A 29 13.49 3.83 -0.01
N VAL A 30 12.21 4.08 0.31
CA VAL A 30 11.55 3.53 1.50
C VAL A 30 10.66 2.36 1.08
N PRO A 31 10.98 1.11 1.47
CA PRO A 31 10.15 -0.03 1.12
C PRO A 31 8.75 0.05 1.75
N SER A 32 7.77 -0.56 1.08
CA SER A 32 6.39 -0.61 1.59
C SER A 32 6.34 -1.32 2.95
N GLY A 33 5.60 -0.73 3.90
CA GLY A 33 5.43 -1.26 5.26
C GLY A 33 6.52 -0.84 6.25
N TRP A 34 7.54 -0.10 5.83
CA TRP A 34 8.56 0.41 6.75
C TRP A 34 8.05 1.65 7.50
N HIS A 35 8.05 1.58 8.83
CA HIS A 35 7.89 2.77 9.67
C HIS A 35 9.09 3.71 9.43
N HIS A 36 8.81 4.99 9.18
CA HIS A 36 9.85 5.98 8.89
C HIS A 36 9.44 7.36 9.42
N ALA A 37 10.44 8.14 9.80
CA ALA A 37 10.31 9.52 10.24
C ALA A 37 11.42 10.35 9.60
N VAL A 38 11.13 11.61 9.28
CA VAL A 38 12.07 12.54 8.64
C VAL A 38 12.17 13.80 9.49
N LEU A 39 13.40 14.23 9.78
CA LEU A 39 13.72 15.47 10.46
C LEU A 39 14.60 16.33 9.56
N ASN A 40 14.14 17.54 9.25
CA ASN A 40 14.94 18.52 8.51
C ASN A 40 15.93 19.19 9.47
N LEU A 41 17.23 18.95 9.27
CA LEU A 41 18.30 19.51 10.11
C LEU A 41 18.67 20.95 9.72
N GLU A 42 18.32 21.35 8.50
CA GLU A 42 18.52 22.68 7.92
C GLU A 42 17.38 22.99 6.94
N TRP A 43 17.37 24.19 6.34
CA TRP A 43 16.39 24.53 5.31
C TRP A 43 16.48 23.54 4.15
N SER A 44 15.41 22.78 3.92
CA SER A 44 15.40 21.64 3.02
C SER A 44 14.22 21.71 2.06
N CYS A 45 14.46 21.33 0.80
CA CYS A 45 13.43 21.13 -0.21
C CYS A 45 13.65 19.78 -0.89
N ALA A 46 12.59 18.97 -0.97
CA ALA A 46 12.64 17.63 -1.56
C ALA A 46 11.31 17.30 -2.24
N VAL A 47 11.35 16.34 -3.17
CA VAL A 47 10.16 15.77 -3.83
C VAL A 47 10.10 14.28 -3.50
N SER A 48 8.93 13.81 -3.08
CA SER A 48 8.67 12.39 -2.84
C SER A 48 7.51 11.89 -3.68
N GLN A 49 7.58 10.63 -4.10
CA GLN A 49 6.51 9.95 -4.81
C GLN A 49 6.33 8.55 -4.25
N ASN A 50 5.13 8.25 -3.78
CA ASN A 50 4.71 6.88 -3.55
C ASN A 50 4.43 6.24 -4.91
N PHE A 51 4.96 5.05 -5.16
CA PHE A 51 4.69 4.33 -6.39
C PHE A 51 4.35 2.87 -6.11
N MET A 52 3.59 2.28 -7.01
CA MET A 52 3.33 0.84 -7.04
C MET A 52 4.14 0.24 -8.18
N SER A 53 5.01 -0.72 -7.86
CA SER A 53 5.73 -1.45 -8.90
C SER A 53 4.81 -2.46 -9.58
N LEU A 54 5.01 -2.71 -10.87
CA LEU A 54 4.23 -3.70 -11.62
C LEU A 54 4.30 -5.11 -11.00
N PRO A 55 5.44 -5.59 -10.46
CA PRO A 55 5.49 -6.88 -9.78
C PRO A 55 4.69 -6.92 -8.46
N ALA A 56 4.51 -5.77 -7.78
CA ALA A 56 3.74 -5.71 -6.54
C ALA A 56 2.22 -5.66 -6.78
N LEU A 57 1.79 -5.23 -7.98
CA LEU A 57 0.39 -5.02 -8.32
C LEU A 57 -0.50 -6.25 -8.07
N PRO A 58 -0.14 -7.51 -8.43
CA PRO A 58 -0.98 -8.67 -8.13
C PRO A 58 -1.23 -8.89 -6.63
N VAL A 59 -0.25 -8.58 -5.78
CA VAL A 59 -0.36 -8.72 -4.33
C VAL A 59 -1.23 -7.61 -3.73
N LEU A 60 -1.14 -6.40 -4.30
CA LEU A 60 -1.89 -5.23 -3.84
C LEU A 60 -3.31 -5.15 -4.44
N TRP A 61 -3.58 -5.88 -5.52
CA TRP A 61 -4.85 -5.85 -6.25
C TRP A 61 -6.08 -6.05 -5.36
N PRO A 62 -6.14 -7.05 -4.47
CA PRO A 62 -7.32 -7.24 -3.62
C PRO A 62 -7.60 -6.02 -2.75
N ARG A 63 -6.54 -5.45 -2.14
CA ARG A 63 -6.65 -4.24 -1.32
C ARG A 63 -7.08 -3.02 -2.14
N LEU A 64 -6.59 -2.90 -3.38
CA LEU A 64 -7.00 -1.83 -4.27
C LEU A 64 -8.48 -1.95 -4.63
N CYS A 65 -8.97 -3.16 -4.95
CA CYS A 65 -10.38 -3.41 -5.21
C CYS A 65 -11.27 -3.17 -3.98
N GLU A 66 -10.80 -3.53 -2.79
CA GLU A 66 -11.52 -3.31 -1.53
C GLU A 66 -11.62 -1.82 -1.19
N ASN A 67 -10.53 -1.06 -1.38
CA ASN A 67 -10.47 0.35 -1.02
C ASN A 67 -11.09 1.27 -2.08
N ASP A 68 -10.92 0.95 -3.36
CA ASP A 68 -11.42 1.75 -4.48
C ASP A 68 -11.70 0.88 -5.71
N TYR A 69 -12.86 0.21 -5.67
CA TYR A 69 -13.31 -0.67 -6.76
C TYR A 69 -13.45 0.07 -8.11
N PRO A 70 -14.07 1.27 -8.21
CA PRO A 70 -14.17 2.00 -9.47
C PRO A 70 -12.80 2.30 -10.10
N PHE A 71 -11.85 2.82 -9.32
CA PHE A 71 -10.50 3.08 -9.81
C PHE A 71 -9.83 1.78 -10.26
N ALA A 72 -9.94 0.71 -9.47
CA ALA A 72 -9.37 -0.58 -9.83
C ALA A 72 -9.90 -1.08 -11.19
N MET A 73 -11.20 -0.93 -11.48
CA MET A 73 -11.74 -1.39 -12.77
C MET A 73 -11.23 -0.55 -13.94
N VAL A 74 -11.18 0.78 -13.81
CA VAL A 74 -10.60 1.65 -14.84
C VAL A 74 -9.13 1.31 -15.08
N LEU A 75 -8.37 1.10 -14.00
CA LEU A 75 -6.97 0.68 -14.10
C LEU A 75 -6.84 -0.68 -14.80
N ARG A 76 -7.71 -1.64 -14.50
CA ARG A 76 -7.73 -2.95 -15.17
C ARG A 76 -7.96 -2.80 -16.67
N ASP A 77 -8.94 -1.99 -17.05
CA ASP A 77 -9.28 -1.76 -18.46
C ASP A 77 -8.10 -1.12 -19.20
N LEU A 78 -7.47 -0.10 -18.60
CA LEU A 78 -6.26 0.51 -19.16
C LEU A 78 -5.10 -0.48 -19.24
N LEU A 79 -4.89 -1.33 -18.23
CA LEU A 79 -3.86 -2.36 -18.27
C LEU A 79 -4.14 -3.41 -19.34
N SER A 80 -5.40 -3.78 -19.56
CA SER A 80 -5.76 -4.72 -20.63
C SER A 80 -5.42 -4.19 -22.02
N LEU A 81 -5.55 -2.88 -22.22
CA LEU A 81 -5.23 -2.21 -23.47
C LEU A 81 -3.73 -1.95 -23.64
N LEU A 82 -3.09 -1.42 -22.60
CA LEU A 82 -1.74 -0.87 -22.70
C LEU A 82 -0.65 -1.88 -22.32
N ARG A 83 -0.94 -2.81 -21.38
CA ARG A 83 0.02 -3.73 -20.75
C ARG A 83 -0.62 -5.09 -20.44
N PRO A 84 -1.09 -5.84 -21.47
CA PRO A 84 -1.86 -7.07 -21.28
C PRO A 84 -1.10 -8.14 -20.47
N GLU A 85 0.23 -8.18 -20.57
CA GLU A 85 1.09 -9.08 -19.82
C GLU A 85 1.07 -8.82 -18.31
N VAL A 86 0.80 -7.58 -17.89
CA VAL A 86 0.59 -7.22 -16.48
C VAL A 86 -0.83 -7.57 -16.07
N CYS A 87 -1.83 -7.21 -16.89
CA CYS A 87 -3.24 -7.47 -16.60
C CYS A 87 -3.53 -8.97 -16.40
N SER A 88 -2.88 -9.83 -17.19
CA SER A 88 -3.06 -11.29 -17.12
C SER A 88 -2.62 -11.91 -15.78
N ARG A 89 -1.82 -11.20 -14.98
CA ARG A 89 -1.31 -11.65 -13.68
C ARG A 89 -2.18 -11.18 -12.52
N LEU A 90 -3.19 -10.34 -12.77
CA LEU A 90 -4.07 -9.86 -11.73
C LEU A 90 -4.94 -11.00 -11.20
N PRO A 91 -5.08 -11.14 -9.87
CA PRO A 91 -5.99 -12.12 -9.32
C PRO A 91 -7.44 -11.78 -9.70
N PRO A 92 -8.34 -12.78 -9.75
CA PRO A 92 -9.74 -12.54 -10.04
C PRO A 92 -10.35 -11.57 -9.02
N ASN A 93 -11.19 -10.66 -9.50
CA ASN A 93 -11.93 -9.74 -8.64
C ASN A 93 -12.81 -10.57 -7.70
N LYS A 94 -12.55 -10.49 -6.40
CA LYS A 94 -13.63 -10.75 -5.44
C LYS A 94 -14.53 -9.54 -5.51
N LEU A 95 -15.74 -9.72 -6.04
CA LEU A 95 -16.77 -8.69 -5.97
C LEU A 95 -16.82 -8.24 -4.49
N PRO A 96 -16.86 -6.93 -4.18
CA PRO A 96 -17.16 -6.51 -2.82
C PRO A 96 -18.43 -7.26 -2.42
N LEU A 97 -18.40 -7.97 -1.28
CA LEU A 97 -19.61 -8.52 -0.70
C LEU A 97 -20.60 -7.37 -0.66
N LEU A 98 -21.63 -7.42 -1.49
CA LEU A 98 -22.70 -6.44 -1.48
C LEU A 98 -23.25 -6.45 -0.05
N ALA A 99 -22.87 -5.45 0.74
CA ALA A 99 -23.44 -5.22 2.05
C ALA A 99 -24.90 -4.84 1.83
N GLY A 100 -25.79 -5.84 1.81
CA GLY A 100 -27.23 -5.64 1.65
C GLY A 100 -27.91 -6.65 0.73
N GLY A 101 -27.85 -7.94 1.07
CA GLY A 101 -28.92 -8.87 0.66
C GLY A 101 -30.12 -8.71 1.60
N PRO A 102 -31.37 -8.77 1.13
CA PRO A 102 -32.54 -8.67 2.01
C PRO A 102 -32.50 -9.81 3.03
N ARG A 103 -32.64 -9.48 4.31
CA ARG A 103 -32.83 -10.47 5.37
C ARG A 103 -34.08 -11.28 5.03
N ALA A 104 -33.86 -12.54 4.61
CA ALA A 104 -34.92 -13.53 4.50
C ALA A 104 -35.64 -13.61 5.86
N GLY A 105 -36.98 -13.66 5.79
CA GLY A 105 -37.86 -13.59 6.94
C GLY A 105 -37.60 -14.66 7.99
N GLY A 106 -37.81 -14.27 9.24
CA GLY A 106 -38.11 -15.17 10.34
C GLY A 106 -39.44 -14.71 10.92
N GLY A 107 -40.51 -15.44 10.58
CA GLY A 107 -41.77 -15.37 11.31
C GLY A 107 -41.61 -15.95 12.72
N GLY A 108 -42.45 -15.47 13.63
CA GLY A 108 -42.54 -15.86 15.03
C GLY A 108 -43.29 -14.80 15.79
#